data_AF-A0A1C9HW15-F1
#
_entry.id   AF-A0A1C9HW15-F1
#
_cell.length_a   1.000
_cell.length_b   1.000
_cell.length_c   1.000
_cell.angle_alpha   90.00
_cell.angle_beta   90.00
_cell.angle_gamma   90.00
#
_symmetry.space_group_name_H-M   'P 1'
#
loop_
_entity.id
_entity.type
_entity.pdbx_description
1 polymer ?
#
loop_
_entity_poly.entity_id
_entity_poly.type
_entity_poly.pdbx_seq_one_letter_code
_entity_poly.pdbx_strand_id
1 'polypeptide(L)'
;MQRGRDGMAANIPAAGWAADVVDFLSRNLPRNDEEDGWDHMFLTAYQIGCEALVALGQADETSRGTIPRKNARLPDELPRWDDLCVSVLRLAAQQRLLFYRLPDGSVPLATGDWGIYRIGAPPPPPPNIAAANGLGPAFATSEVLTVLRALGLLTEGRWTEIAETVFWRDWPEEWEMDFNSDPRFSDAVEQALATIPADIRAEMDKLVTITNTDVTAAVKRSASAAEETRAKYGPNASIGPPDTPEQARRGLEFLRRAELDWLFFRHWRLADGWLAPKEASKALEIFHDDLAIAMRRAVAKRLYPNLTFAAAR
;
A
#
# COMPACT_ATOMS: atom_id res chain seq x y z
N MET A 1 30.91 -22.22 -18.95
CA MET A 1 30.45 -20.91 -19.49
C MET A 1 29.44 -20.36 -18.50
N GLN A 2 29.94 -19.69 -17.45
CA GLN A 2 29.15 -18.93 -16.49
C GLN A 2 28.81 -17.58 -17.15
N ARG A 3 27.52 -17.29 -17.39
CA ARG A 3 26.99 -15.92 -17.37
C ARG A 3 26.30 -15.83 -16.01
N GLY A 4 26.87 -15.17 -15.00
CA GLY A 4 27.02 -13.72 -14.95
C GLY A 4 25.74 -13.16 -14.32
N ARG A 5 25.58 -13.34 -13.01
CA ARG A 5 24.55 -12.71 -12.16
C ARG A 5 24.98 -11.26 -11.88
N ASP A 6 25.09 -10.45 -12.91
CA ASP A 6 25.41 -9.03 -12.79
C ASP A 6 24.50 -8.26 -13.76
N GLY A 7 23.52 -7.52 -13.24
CA GLY A 7 22.68 -6.67 -14.08
C GLY A 7 21.27 -6.35 -13.59
N MET A 8 21.03 -6.17 -12.29
CA MET A 8 19.93 -5.33 -11.80
C MET A 8 20.34 -4.71 -10.47
N ALA A 9 21.53 -4.10 -10.44
CA ALA A 9 21.83 -3.13 -9.41
C ALA A 9 20.97 -1.90 -9.73
N ALA A 10 19.74 -1.90 -9.23
CA ALA A 10 18.87 -0.75 -9.26
C ALA A 10 19.66 0.42 -8.66
N ASN A 11 19.86 1.49 -9.44
CA ASN A 11 20.56 2.70 -9.00
C ASN A 11 19.68 3.46 -7.99
N ILE A 12 19.43 2.86 -6.83
CA ILE A 12 18.84 3.52 -5.67
C ILE A 12 19.80 4.68 -5.32
N PRO A 13 19.30 5.91 -5.17
CA PRO A 13 20.14 7.05 -4.84
C PRO A 13 20.96 6.80 -3.56
N ALA A 14 22.27 7.05 -3.63
CA ALA A 14 23.22 6.64 -2.61
C ALA A 14 23.03 7.36 -1.24
N ALA A 15 22.48 8.58 -1.24
CA ALA A 15 22.23 9.35 -0.01
C ALA A 15 21.30 10.56 -0.24
N GLY A 16 20.82 11.16 0.85
CA GLY A 16 20.16 12.48 0.87
C GLY A 16 18.64 12.45 0.73
N TRP A 17 18.10 11.47 -0.01
CA TRP A 17 16.67 11.38 -0.33
C TRP A 17 15.75 11.30 0.90
N ALA A 18 16.21 10.70 2.01
CA ALA A 18 15.39 10.55 3.21
C ALA A 18 14.97 11.90 3.82
N ALA A 19 15.84 12.91 3.76
CA ALA A 19 15.52 14.25 4.25
C ALA A 19 14.45 14.92 3.38
N ASP A 20 14.55 14.78 2.05
CA ASP A 20 13.55 15.30 1.11
C ASP A 20 12.18 14.61 1.30
N VAL A 21 12.18 13.30 1.59
CA VAL A 21 10.96 12.56 1.94
C VAL A 21 10.35 13.08 3.23
N VAL A 22 11.14 13.23 4.31
CA VAL A 22 10.66 13.78 5.58
C VAL A 22 10.02 15.15 5.38
N ASP A 23 10.68 16.03 4.65
CA ASP A 23 10.23 17.39 4.41
C ASP A 23 8.93 17.40 3.57
N PHE A 24 8.87 16.58 2.51
CA PHE A 24 7.66 16.41 1.72
C PHE A 24 6.47 15.89 2.55
N LEU A 25 6.65 14.81 3.31
CA LEU A 25 5.60 14.20 4.13
C LEU A 25 5.10 15.20 5.19
N SER A 26 6.03 15.84 5.91
CA SER A 26 5.72 16.79 6.99
C SER A 26 4.90 18.00 6.52
N ARG A 27 5.12 18.43 5.27
CA ARG A 27 4.42 19.58 4.67
C ARG A 27 3.07 19.23 4.08
N ASN A 28 2.87 17.97 3.66
CA ASN A 28 1.70 17.54 2.89
C ASN A 28 0.75 16.61 3.64
N LEU A 29 1.11 16.12 4.81
CA LEU A 29 0.17 15.44 5.69
C LEU A 29 -0.81 16.43 6.35
N PRO A 30 -2.10 16.08 6.49
CA PRO A 30 -3.07 16.91 7.19
C PRO A 30 -2.61 17.19 8.63
N ARG A 31 -2.74 18.44 9.08
CA ARG A 31 -2.44 18.81 10.46
C ARG A 31 -3.59 18.41 11.38
N ASN A 32 -3.23 18.02 12.59
CA ASN A 32 -4.21 17.92 13.67
C ASN A 32 -4.44 19.35 14.22
N ASP A 33 -5.69 19.79 14.27
CA ASP A 33 -6.05 21.12 14.78
C ASP A 33 -5.97 21.20 16.31
N GLU A 34 -6.01 20.06 17.01
CA GLU A 34 -6.03 19.97 18.47
C GLU A 34 -4.64 19.71 19.09
N GLU A 35 -3.72 19.11 18.34
CA GLU A 35 -2.36 18.75 18.78
C GLU A 35 -1.32 19.19 17.75
N ASP A 36 -0.12 19.57 18.19
CA ASP A 36 1.03 19.76 17.28
C ASP A 36 1.37 18.40 16.64
N GLY A 37 0.82 18.12 15.45
CA GLY A 37 0.99 16.82 14.78
C GLY A 37 0.24 16.69 13.45
N TRP A 38 0.10 15.44 13.01
CA TRP A 38 -0.56 15.09 11.76
C TRP A 38 -1.70 14.10 12.02
N ASP A 39 -2.85 14.32 11.41
CA ASP A 39 -4.03 13.44 11.49
C ASP A 39 -4.16 12.63 10.20
N HIS A 40 -4.22 11.30 10.31
CA HIS A 40 -4.33 10.44 9.13
C HIS A 40 -5.77 10.28 8.62
N MET A 41 -6.79 10.75 9.35
CA MET A 41 -8.22 10.75 9.01
C MET A 41 -8.76 9.40 8.53
N PHE A 42 -8.13 8.30 8.98
CA PHE A 42 -8.33 6.94 8.49
C PHE A 42 -8.26 6.76 6.95
N LEU A 43 -7.48 7.61 6.26
CA LEU A 43 -7.23 7.50 4.83
C LEU A 43 -5.88 6.81 4.56
N THR A 44 -5.87 5.88 3.60
CA THR A 44 -4.72 5.02 3.29
C THR A 44 -3.42 5.81 3.10
N ALA A 45 -3.43 6.81 2.23
CA ALA A 45 -2.24 7.59 1.92
C ALA A 45 -1.69 8.34 3.14
N TYR A 46 -2.57 8.83 4.02
CA TYR A 46 -2.16 9.58 5.20
C TYR A 46 -1.66 8.68 6.32
N GLN A 47 -2.26 7.49 6.50
CA GLN A 47 -1.78 6.51 7.47
C GLN A 47 -0.38 6.04 7.12
N ILE A 48 -0.14 5.68 5.85
CA ILE A 48 1.18 5.29 5.36
C ILE A 48 2.19 6.46 5.48
N GLY A 49 1.77 7.69 5.23
CA GLY A 49 2.63 8.87 5.42
C GLY A 49 3.01 9.10 6.89
N CYS A 50 2.05 8.95 7.80
CA CYS A 50 2.28 8.99 9.25
C CYS A 50 3.24 7.87 9.70
N GLU A 51 3.00 6.63 9.28
CA GLU A 51 3.88 5.49 9.57
C GLU A 51 5.31 5.74 9.04
N ALA A 52 5.44 6.30 7.83
CA ALA A 52 6.72 6.69 7.27
C ALA A 52 7.45 7.73 8.13
N LEU A 53 6.77 8.74 8.68
CA LEU A 53 7.39 9.71 9.61
C LEU A 53 7.86 9.05 10.91
N VAL A 54 7.11 8.09 11.45
CA VAL A 54 7.52 7.32 12.63
C VAL A 54 8.76 6.48 12.33
N ALA A 55 8.74 5.74 11.21
CA ALA A 55 9.84 4.88 10.79
C ALA A 55 11.10 5.68 10.44
N LEU A 56 10.96 6.90 9.91
CA LEU A 56 12.06 7.86 9.69
C LEU A 56 12.52 8.56 10.97
N GLY A 57 11.98 8.20 12.13
CA GLY A 57 12.39 8.72 13.44
C GLY A 57 11.97 10.17 13.71
N GLN A 58 11.00 10.68 12.97
CA GLN A 58 10.54 12.07 13.04
C GLN A 58 9.35 12.26 13.98
N ALA A 59 8.56 11.21 14.20
CA ALA A 59 7.32 11.28 14.94
C ALA A 59 7.08 10.05 15.82
N ASP A 60 6.18 10.18 16.79
CA ASP A 60 5.62 9.09 17.58
C ASP A 60 4.16 8.85 17.16
N GLU A 61 3.78 7.58 17.08
CA GLU A 61 2.44 7.15 16.70
C GLU A 61 1.39 7.54 17.76
N THR A 62 0.22 7.94 17.29
CA THR A 62 -0.98 8.15 18.10
C THR A 62 -2.15 7.38 17.51
N SER A 63 -3.28 7.31 18.23
CA SER A 63 -4.48 6.59 17.76
C SER A 63 -5.12 7.13 16.48
N ARG A 64 -4.75 8.34 16.05
CA ARG A 64 -5.31 9.02 14.86
C ARG A 64 -4.24 9.62 13.95
N GLY A 65 -2.96 9.34 14.17
CA GLY A 65 -1.91 10.02 13.44
C GLY A 65 -0.57 9.95 14.14
N THR A 66 0.16 11.05 14.08
CA THR A 66 1.50 11.13 14.68
C THR A 66 1.79 12.51 15.25
N ILE A 67 2.67 12.56 16.25
CA ILE A 67 3.16 13.81 16.84
C ILE A 67 4.68 13.93 16.65
N PRO A 68 5.23 15.13 16.35
CA PRO A 68 6.65 15.30 16.11
C PRO A 68 7.48 14.97 17.35
N ARG A 69 8.61 14.30 17.15
CA ARG A 69 9.60 14.06 18.20
C ARG A 69 10.39 15.34 18.46
N LYS A 70 10.59 15.65 19.75
CA LYS A 70 11.45 16.78 20.17
C LYS A 70 12.89 16.66 19.66
N ASN A 71 13.40 15.44 19.58
CA ASN A 71 14.76 15.12 19.10
C ASN A 71 14.68 14.29 17.81
N ALA A 72 13.92 14.78 16.83
CA ALA A 72 13.77 14.13 15.54
C ALA A 72 15.14 13.91 14.87
N ARG A 73 15.42 12.65 14.51
CA ARG A 73 16.64 12.26 13.81
C ARG A 73 16.36 11.02 12.96
N LEU A 74 16.98 10.96 11.79
CA LEU A 74 16.93 9.75 10.98
C LEU A 74 17.52 8.57 11.76
N PRO A 75 16.93 7.37 11.63
CA PRO A 75 17.52 6.16 12.21
C PRO A 75 18.83 5.80 11.48
N ASP A 76 19.70 5.04 12.16
CA ASP A 76 20.94 4.53 11.58
C ASP A 76 20.67 3.58 10.39
N GLU A 77 19.58 2.82 10.47
CA GLU A 77 19.05 2.01 9.37
C GLU A 77 17.73 2.61 8.89
N LEU A 78 17.71 3.05 7.64
CA LEU A 78 16.52 3.66 7.04
C LEU A 78 15.44 2.60 6.75
N PRO A 79 14.15 3.00 6.75
CA PRO A 79 13.08 2.19 6.19
C PRO A 79 13.35 1.90 4.71
N ARG A 80 12.69 0.88 4.18
CA ARG A 80 12.92 0.49 2.79
C ARG A 80 12.58 1.61 1.82
N TRP A 81 13.46 1.79 0.84
CA TRP A 81 13.34 2.86 -0.17
C TRP A 81 12.07 2.71 -1.03
N ASP A 82 11.74 1.48 -1.43
CA ASP A 82 10.55 1.18 -2.25
C ASP A 82 9.24 1.51 -1.50
N ASP A 83 9.17 1.22 -0.20
CA ASP A 83 8.03 1.58 0.64
C ASP A 83 7.84 3.10 0.77
N LEU A 84 8.93 3.84 0.95
CA LEU A 84 8.90 5.29 1.04
C LEU A 84 8.53 5.95 -0.30
N CYS A 85 8.92 5.35 -1.43
CA CYS A 85 8.46 5.78 -2.74
C CYS A 85 6.94 5.66 -2.88
N VAL A 86 6.35 4.53 -2.48
CA VAL A 86 4.89 4.34 -2.49
C VAL A 86 4.20 5.34 -1.57
N SER A 87 4.73 5.57 -0.37
CA SER A 87 4.20 6.58 0.57
C SER A 87 4.12 7.97 -0.07
N VAL A 88 5.21 8.41 -0.72
CA VAL A 88 5.28 9.72 -1.40
C VAL A 88 4.30 9.79 -2.57
N LEU A 89 4.25 8.77 -3.44
CA LEU A 89 3.36 8.73 -4.59
C LEU A 89 1.89 8.81 -4.18
N ARG A 90 1.48 7.99 -3.21
CA ARG A 90 0.11 7.98 -2.67
C ARG A 90 -0.27 9.31 -2.04
N LEU A 91 0.61 9.87 -1.21
CA LEU A 91 0.33 11.17 -0.58
C LEU A 91 0.22 12.28 -1.64
N ALA A 92 1.13 12.31 -2.62
CA ALA A 92 1.10 13.29 -3.69
C ALA A 92 -0.19 13.20 -4.54
N ALA A 93 -0.64 11.98 -4.86
CA ALA A 93 -1.89 11.77 -5.58
C ALA A 93 -3.12 12.17 -4.73
N GLN A 94 -3.15 11.75 -3.47
CA GLN A 94 -4.21 12.07 -2.51
C GLN A 94 -4.36 13.59 -2.30
N GLN A 95 -3.23 14.32 -2.26
CA GLN A 95 -3.22 15.78 -2.12
C GLN A 95 -3.40 16.53 -3.45
N ARG A 96 -3.64 15.81 -4.56
CA ARG A 96 -3.78 16.40 -5.90
C ARG A 96 -2.57 17.22 -6.33
N LEU A 97 -1.38 16.75 -5.96
CA LEU A 97 -0.08 17.30 -6.35
C LEU A 97 0.58 16.47 -7.46
N LEU A 98 0.17 15.21 -7.59
CA LEU A 98 0.50 14.29 -8.67
C LEU A 98 -0.79 13.84 -9.34
N PHE A 99 -0.79 13.84 -10.67
CA PHE A 99 -1.92 13.39 -11.47
C PHE A 99 -1.41 12.54 -12.62
N TYR A 100 -1.88 11.30 -12.66
CA TYR A 100 -1.64 10.42 -13.78
C TYR A 100 -2.49 10.86 -14.99
N ARG A 101 -1.96 10.66 -16.19
CA ARG A 101 -2.61 11.03 -17.45
C ARG A 101 -2.84 9.77 -18.27
N LEU A 102 -3.87 9.82 -19.12
CA LEU A 102 -4.09 8.80 -20.13
C LEU A 102 -2.89 8.72 -21.09
N PRO A 103 -2.70 7.62 -21.84
CA PRO A 103 -1.56 7.46 -22.75
C PRO A 103 -1.39 8.58 -23.78
N ASP A 104 -2.48 9.24 -24.17
CA ASP A 104 -2.49 10.40 -25.08
C ASP A 104 -2.14 11.73 -24.40
N GLY A 105 -1.89 11.72 -23.08
CA GLY A 105 -1.56 12.87 -22.25
C GLY A 105 -2.78 13.65 -21.74
N SER A 106 -4.00 13.21 -22.06
CA SER A 106 -5.24 13.84 -21.58
C SER A 106 -5.54 13.50 -20.11
N VAL A 107 -6.42 14.30 -19.50
CA VAL A 107 -6.87 14.07 -18.13
C VAL A 107 -7.96 12.99 -18.15
N PRO A 108 -7.88 11.97 -17.27
CA PRO A 108 -8.94 10.97 -17.16
C PRO A 108 -10.28 11.65 -16.82
N LEU A 109 -11.37 11.12 -17.39
CA LEU A 109 -12.71 11.56 -17.01
C LEU A 109 -12.94 11.20 -15.54
N ALA A 110 -13.53 12.13 -14.77
CA ALA A 110 -13.87 11.86 -13.39
C ALA A 110 -14.80 10.65 -13.29
N THR A 111 -14.37 9.59 -12.62
CA THR A 111 -15.17 8.40 -12.31
C THR A 111 -16.07 8.70 -11.12
N GLY A 112 -17.26 9.25 -11.41
CA GLY A 112 -18.30 9.52 -10.43
C GLY A 112 -19.42 10.37 -11.02
N ASP A 113 -20.68 10.04 -10.71
CA ASP A 113 -21.90 10.55 -11.37
C ASP A 113 -22.10 12.08 -11.38
N TRP A 114 -21.27 12.86 -10.68
CA TRP A 114 -21.40 14.32 -10.60
C TRP A 114 -20.04 15.02 -10.59
N GLY A 115 -19.45 15.19 -11.77
CA GLY A 115 -18.29 16.08 -11.95
C GLY A 115 -18.71 17.55 -11.86
N ILE A 116 -18.29 18.25 -10.81
CA ILE A 116 -18.45 19.71 -10.72
C ILE A 116 -17.33 20.37 -11.52
N TYR A 117 -17.62 20.73 -12.78
CA TYR A 117 -16.72 21.53 -13.59
C TYR A 117 -17.06 23.01 -13.43
N ARG A 118 -16.06 23.81 -13.06
CA ARG A 118 -16.20 25.27 -13.08
C ARG A 118 -16.24 25.71 -14.54
N ILE A 119 -17.36 26.27 -14.97
CA ILE A 119 -17.51 26.84 -16.32
C ILE A 119 -16.43 27.92 -16.50
N GLY A 120 -15.64 27.81 -17.56
CA GLY A 120 -14.55 28.73 -17.87
C GLY A 120 -13.25 28.49 -17.11
N ALA A 121 -13.09 27.34 -16.42
CA ALA A 121 -11.79 26.95 -15.89
C ALA A 121 -10.77 26.81 -17.04
N PRO A 122 -9.50 27.24 -16.84
CA PRO A 122 -8.46 26.96 -17.80
C PRO A 122 -8.31 25.44 -17.97
N PRO A 123 -7.88 24.97 -19.16
CA PRO A 123 -7.60 23.56 -19.35
C PRO A 123 -6.55 23.10 -18.34
N PRO A 124 -6.62 21.85 -17.87
CA PRO A 124 -5.62 21.30 -16.97
C PRO A 124 -4.22 21.40 -17.61
N PRO A 125 -3.16 21.60 -16.82
CA PRO A 125 -1.82 21.71 -17.36
C PRO A 125 -1.42 20.42 -18.08
N PRO A 126 -0.67 20.53 -19.19
CA PRO A 126 -0.16 19.38 -19.91
C PRO A 126 0.78 18.57 -19.00
N PRO A 127 0.99 17.27 -19.29
CA PRO A 127 1.95 16.46 -18.55
C PRO A 127 3.35 17.10 -18.58
N ASN A 128 3.99 17.13 -17.42
CA ASN A 128 5.39 17.57 -17.26
C ASN A 128 6.32 16.41 -16.88
N ILE A 129 5.78 15.19 -16.80
CA ILE A 129 6.51 13.93 -16.76
C ILE A 129 6.08 13.14 -18.00
N ALA A 130 7.03 12.84 -18.87
CA ALA A 130 6.80 12.06 -20.07
C ALA A 130 6.86 10.55 -19.78
N ALA A 131 6.06 9.79 -20.53
CA ALA A 131 6.05 8.34 -20.49
C ALA A 131 7.44 7.74 -20.80
N ALA A 132 7.80 6.69 -20.07
CA ALA A 132 9.05 5.94 -20.22
C ALA A 132 8.97 4.62 -19.45
N ASN A 133 9.75 3.61 -19.87
CA ASN A 133 9.91 2.34 -19.14
C ASN A 133 8.58 1.63 -18.80
N GLY A 134 7.62 1.64 -19.73
CA GLY A 134 6.29 1.05 -19.53
C GLY A 134 5.35 1.88 -18.65
N LEU A 135 5.79 3.05 -18.15
CA LEU A 135 4.99 3.96 -17.33
C LEU A 135 4.44 5.11 -18.16
N GLY A 136 3.20 5.51 -17.86
CA GLY A 136 2.48 6.53 -18.60
C GLY A 136 2.87 7.98 -18.23
N PRO A 137 2.33 8.97 -18.95
CA PRO A 137 2.60 10.36 -18.66
C PRO A 137 1.91 10.82 -17.36
N ALA A 138 2.47 11.86 -16.74
CA ALA A 138 1.90 12.46 -15.53
C ALA A 138 2.16 13.97 -15.47
N PHE A 139 1.40 14.63 -14.61
CA PHE A 139 1.67 15.99 -14.17
C PHE A 139 1.95 16.01 -12.66
N ALA A 140 3.02 16.69 -12.27
CA ALA A 140 3.39 16.87 -10.88
C ALA A 140 3.70 18.35 -10.57
N THR A 141 3.40 18.81 -9.36
CA THR A 141 3.86 20.12 -8.87
C THR A 141 5.39 20.14 -8.73
N SER A 142 5.98 21.33 -8.64
CA SER A 142 7.44 21.48 -8.53
C SER A 142 8.02 20.79 -7.29
N GLU A 143 7.31 20.79 -6.16
CA GLU A 143 7.74 20.09 -4.95
C GLU A 143 7.74 18.56 -5.14
N VAL A 144 6.72 18.01 -5.82
CA VAL A 144 6.64 16.58 -6.12
C VAL A 144 7.76 16.18 -7.08
N LEU A 145 8.01 16.99 -8.11
CA LEU A 145 9.14 16.77 -9.03
C LEU A 145 10.49 16.72 -8.28
N THR A 146 10.68 17.56 -7.27
CA THR A 146 11.91 17.57 -6.46
C THR A 146 12.07 16.27 -5.68
N VAL A 147 11.06 15.86 -4.91
CA VAL A 147 11.17 14.62 -4.11
C VAL A 147 11.24 13.36 -4.98
N LEU A 148 10.52 13.31 -6.11
CA LEU A 148 10.60 12.19 -7.04
C LEU A 148 11.97 12.07 -7.71
N ARG A 149 12.65 13.19 -8.00
CA ARG A 149 14.05 13.16 -8.47
C ARG A 149 15.02 12.74 -7.36
N ALA A 150 14.82 13.23 -6.14
CA ALA A 150 15.63 12.82 -4.99
C ALA A 150 15.53 11.31 -4.74
N LEU A 151 14.34 10.74 -4.88
CA LEU A 151 14.08 9.30 -4.82
C LEU A 151 14.60 8.53 -6.04
N GLY A 152 15.06 9.20 -7.11
CA GLY A 152 15.55 8.53 -8.32
C GLY A 152 14.44 7.99 -9.22
N LEU A 153 13.17 8.33 -8.97
CA LEU A 153 12.02 7.92 -9.78
C LEU A 153 11.91 8.73 -11.09
N LEU A 154 12.53 9.91 -11.12
CA LEU A 154 12.53 10.80 -12.28
C LEU A 154 13.95 11.18 -12.72
N THR A 155 14.19 11.18 -14.02
CA THR A 155 15.39 11.75 -14.66
C THR A 155 14.98 12.44 -15.95
N GLU A 156 15.47 13.66 -16.18
CA GLU A 156 15.18 14.45 -17.40
C GLU A 156 13.67 14.57 -17.74
N GLY A 157 12.82 14.64 -16.72
CA GLY A 157 11.36 14.75 -16.91
C GLY A 157 10.69 13.46 -17.37
N ARG A 158 11.30 12.29 -17.14
CA ARG A 158 10.78 10.97 -17.47
C ARG A 158 10.89 10.03 -16.28
N TRP A 159 9.99 9.04 -16.23
CA TRP A 159 10.12 7.94 -15.28
C TRP A 159 11.38 7.13 -15.53
N THR A 160 12.10 6.76 -14.48
CA THR A 160 13.27 5.88 -14.56
C THR A 160 12.85 4.40 -14.60
N GLU A 161 13.77 3.52 -14.94
CA GLU A 161 13.50 2.07 -14.95
C GLU A 161 13.15 1.55 -13.55
N ILE A 162 13.83 2.05 -12.50
CA ILE A 162 13.55 1.65 -11.12
C ILE A 162 12.13 2.02 -10.66
N ALA A 163 11.55 3.08 -11.23
CA ALA A 163 10.19 3.50 -10.92
C ALA A 163 9.14 2.45 -11.33
N GLU A 164 9.42 1.65 -12.36
CA GLU A 164 8.48 0.62 -12.85
C GLU A 164 8.07 -0.34 -11.73
N THR A 165 9.06 -0.87 -11.00
CA THR A 165 8.82 -1.83 -9.92
C THR A 165 8.12 -1.21 -8.71
N VAL A 166 8.26 0.09 -8.49
CA VAL A 166 7.51 0.83 -7.47
C VAL A 166 6.05 0.95 -7.89
N PHE A 167 5.77 1.31 -9.14
CA PHE A 167 4.42 1.45 -9.66
C PHE A 167 3.66 0.13 -9.81
N TRP A 168 4.34 -1.02 -9.82
CA TRP A 168 3.65 -2.31 -9.69
C TRP A 168 2.92 -2.45 -8.34
N ARG A 169 3.39 -1.76 -7.30
CA ARG A 169 2.85 -1.81 -5.93
C ARG A 169 1.70 -0.82 -5.71
N ASP A 170 1.69 0.26 -6.48
CA ASP A 170 0.68 1.31 -6.42
C ASP A 170 0.36 1.81 -7.83
N TRP A 171 -0.46 1.04 -8.50
CA TRP A 171 -0.75 1.22 -9.90
C TRP A 171 -1.74 2.37 -10.14
N PRO A 172 -1.49 3.27 -11.10
CA PRO A 172 -2.48 4.22 -11.60
C PRO A 172 -3.45 3.60 -12.62
N GLU A 173 -4.76 3.59 -12.31
CA GLU A 173 -5.79 3.01 -13.19
C GLU A 173 -5.72 3.56 -14.63
N GLU A 174 -5.28 4.82 -14.79
CA GLU A 174 -5.14 5.52 -16.07
C GLU A 174 -4.16 4.88 -17.06
N TRP A 175 -3.24 4.03 -16.58
CA TRP A 175 -2.15 3.51 -17.39
C TRP A 175 -2.40 2.13 -17.98
N GLU A 176 -3.52 1.47 -17.63
CA GLU A 176 -3.90 0.13 -18.14
C GLU A 176 -2.70 -0.84 -18.24
N MET A 177 -1.82 -0.83 -17.24
CA MET A 177 -0.67 -1.72 -17.20
C MET A 177 -1.16 -3.20 -17.11
N ASP A 178 -0.27 -4.19 -17.01
CA ASP A 178 -0.64 -5.54 -16.52
C ASP A 178 0.64 -6.30 -16.17
N PHE A 179 1.04 -6.26 -14.90
CA PHE A 179 2.22 -7.01 -14.48
C PHE A 179 1.94 -8.50 -14.28
N ASN A 180 0.68 -8.96 -14.26
CA ASN A 180 0.39 -10.39 -14.04
C ASN A 180 0.82 -11.26 -15.23
N SER A 181 0.88 -10.67 -16.43
CA SER A 181 1.38 -11.31 -17.63
C SER A 181 2.90 -11.16 -17.82
N ASP A 182 3.58 -10.39 -16.97
CA ASP A 182 5.02 -10.21 -17.03
C ASP A 182 5.77 -11.48 -16.54
N PRO A 183 6.77 -11.98 -17.31
CA PRO A 183 7.59 -13.12 -16.89
C PRO A 183 8.24 -12.93 -15.52
N ARG A 184 8.65 -11.72 -15.15
CA ARG A 184 9.26 -11.41 -13.85
C ARG A 184 8.30 -11.71 -12.70
N PHE A 185 7.00 -11.44 -12.88
CA PHE A 185 6.00 -11.75 -11.86
C PHE A 185 5.79 -13.26 -11.74
N SER A 186 5.65 -13.97 -12.86
CA SER A 186 5.45 -15.42 -12.85
C SER A 186 6.66 -16.18 -12.29
N ASP A 187 7.88 -15.77 -12.64
CA ASP A 187 9.12 -16.29 -12.03
C ASP A 187 9.16 -16.03 -10.52
N ALA A 188 8.73 -14.84 -10.09
CA ALA A 188 8.67 -14.49 -8.67
C ALA A 188 7.63 -15.32 -7.89
N VAL A 189 6.51 -15.72 -8.51
CA VAL A 189 5.53 -16.63 -7.90
C VAL A 189 6.15 -18.02 -7.67
N GLU A 190 6.81 -18.58 -8.67
CA GLU A 190 7.45 -19.89 -8.56
C GLU A 190 8.58 -19.86 -7.52
N GLN A 191 9.37 -18.79 -7.49
CA GLN A 191 10.38 -18.57 -6.47
C GLN A 191 9.75 -18.46 -5.08
N ALA A 192 8.69 -17.66 -4.91
CA ALA A 192 8.01 -17.49 -3.63
C ALA A 192 7.48 -18.83 -3.10
N LEU A 193 6.89 -19.66 -3.97
CA LEU A 193 6.41 -21.00 -3.61
C LEU A 193 7.54 -21.95 -3.19
N ALA A 194 8.68 -21.87 -3.88
CA ALA A 194 9.82 -22.73 -3.59
C ALA A 194 10.56 -22.37 -2.29
N THR A 195 10.47 -21.11 -1.85
CA THR A 195 11.28 -20.60 -0.73
C THR A 195 10.48 -20.07 0.46
N ILE A 196 9.20 -20.43 0.60
CA ILE A 196 8.38 -19.99 1.74
C ILE A 196 9.05 -20.39 3.06
N PRO A 197 9.38 -19.43 3.94
CA PRO A 197 9.87 -19.72 5.28
C PRO A 197 8.87 -20.55 6.08
N ALA A 198 9.35 -21.46 6.94
CA ALA A 198 8.49 -22.41 7.65
C ALA A 198 7.50 -21.73 8.60
N ASP A 199 7.91 -20.64 9.25
CA ASP A 199 7.09 -19.79 10.11
C ASP A 199 5.99 -19.08 9.31
N ILE A 200 6.33 -18.48 8.16
CA ILE A 200 5.36 -17.86 7.24
C ILE A 200 4.37 -18.91 6.74
N ARG A 201 4.85 -20.09 6.34
CA ARG A 201 3.98 -21.19 5.89
C ARG A 201 3.01 -21.64 6.97
N ALA A 202 3.48 -21.78 8.21
CA ALA A 202 2.65 -22.16 9.35
C ALA A 202 1.57 -21.12 9.64
N GLU A 203 1.91 -19.82 9.58
CA GLU A 203 0.93 -18.74 9.74
C GLU A 203 -0.09 -18.73 8.59
N MET A 204 0.32 -18.96 7.34
CA MET A 204 -0.62 -19.12 6.23
C MET A 204 -1.59 -20.28 6.45
N ASP A 205 -1.09 -21.46 6.82
CA ASP A 205 -1.90 -22.66 7.07
C ASP A 205 -2.92 -22.42 8.22
N LYS A 206 -2.51 -21.69 9.25
CA LYS A 206 -3.38 -21.27 10.36
C LYS A 206 -4.45 -20.27 9.90
N LEU A 207 -4.09 -19.28 9.09
CA LEU A 207 -5.03 -18.25 8.62
C LEU A 207 -6.11 -18.82 7.71
N VAL A 208 -5.78 -19.79 6.86
CA VAL A 208 -6.77 -20.43 5.97
C VAL A 208 -7.66 -21.45 6.67
N THR A 209 -7.29 -21.88 7.88
CA THR A 209 -8.06 -22.86 8.65
C THR A 209 -9.12 -22.16 9.50
N ILE A 210 -10.37 -22.20 9.03
CA ILE A 210 -11.54 -21.71 9.78
C ILE A 210 -12.31 -22.90 10.34
N THR A 211 -12.35 -23.03 11.66
CA THR A 211 -13.03 -24.13 12.35
C THR A 211 -14.47 -23.78 12.73
N ASN A 212 -15.28 -24.80 13.02
CA ASN A 212 -16.64 -24.59 13.56
C ASN A 212 -16.63 -23.86 14.91
N THR A 213 -15.56 -24.02 15.68
CA THR A 213 -15.33 -23.29 16.94
C THR A 213 -15.20 -21.79 16.67
N ASP A 214 -14.41 -21.41 15.66
CA ASP A 214 -14.24 -20.01 15.27
C ASP A 214 -15.57 -19.39 14.82
N VAL A 215 -16.35 -20.12 14.02
CA VAL A 215 -17.67 -19.68 13.55
C VAL A 215 -18.62 -19.48 14.72
N THR A 216 -18.67 -20.44 15.65
CA THR A 216 -19.53 -20.35 16.84
C THR A 216 -19.12 -19.17 17.74
N ALA A 217 -17.81 -18.95 17.90
CA ALA A 217 -17.29 -17.81 18.65
C ALA A 217 -17.63 -16.47 17.97
N ALA A 218 -17.58 -16.40 16.63
CA ALA A 218 -17.97 -15.22 15.88
C ALA A 218 -19.48 -14.92 16.00
N VAL A 219 -20.35 -15.93 15.88
CA VAL A 219 -21.80 -15.79 16.12
C VAL A 219 -22.07 -15.27 17.54
N LYS A 220 -21.39 -15.83 18.55
CA LYS A 220 -21.54 -15.37 19.94
C LYS A 220 -21.10 -13.91 20.12
N ARG A 221 -19.97 -13.51 19.52
CA ARG A 221 -19.51 -12.11 19.56
C ARG A 221 -20.51 -11.16 18.90
N SER A 222 -21.08 -11.54 17.76
CA SER A 222 -22.11 -10.77 17.06
C SER A 222 -23.36 -10.58 17.93
N ALA A 223 -23.82 -11.66 18.59
CA ALA A 223 -24.93 -11.59 19.53
C ALA A 223 -24.66 -10.66 20.72
N SER A 224 -23.49 -10.79 21.35
CA SER A 224 -23.10 -9.91 22.47
C SER A 224 -22.97 -8.44 22.04
N ALA A 225 -22.38 -8.15 20.88
CA ALA A 225 -22.29 -6.78 20.35
C ALA A 225 -23.67 -6.18 20.07
N ALA A 226 -24.62 -6.98 19.57
CA ALA A 226 -26.01 -6.54 19.35
C ALA A 226 -26.73 -6.23 20.68
N GLU A 227 -26.48 -7.02 21.73
CA GLU A 227 -27.00 -6.76 23.09
C GLU A 227 -26.39 -5.49 23.70
N GLU A 228 -25.08 -5.31 23.62
CA GLU A 228 -24.38 -4.11 24.09
C GLU A 228 -24.87 -2.85 23.38
N THR A 229 -25.04 -2.91 22.05
CA THR A 229 -25.59 -1.81 21.26
C THR A 229 -27.02 -1.49 21.70
N ARG A 230 -27.85 -2.50 21.98
CA ARG A 230 -29.22 -2.31 22.45
C ARG A 230 -29.27 -1.72 23.85
N ALA A 231 -28.35 -2.10 24.72
CA ALA A 231 -28.22 -1.53 26.06
C ALA A 231 -27.80 -0.04 25.99
N LYS A 232 -26.90 0.32 25.05
CA LYS A 232 -26.39 1.68 24.90
C LYS A 232 -27.38 2.65 24.25
N TYR A 233 -28.09 2.21 23.21
CA TYR A 233 -28.94 3.08 22.39
C TYR A 233 -30.45 2.86 22.59
N GLY A 234 -30.82 1.90 23.44
CA GLY A 234 -32.19 1.60 23.81
C GLY A 234 -32.91 0.64 22.84
N PRO A 235 -34.14 0.22 23.18
CA PRO A 235 -34.88 -0.81 22.46
C PRO A 235 -35.32 -0.39 21.04
N ASN A 236 -35.35 0.91 20.75
CA ASN A 236 -35.75 1.46 19.45
C ASN A 236 -34.58 1.61 18.46
N ALA A 237 -33.35 1.26 18.87
CA ALA A 237 -32.20 1.28 17.98
C ALA A 237 -32.37 0.25 16.86
N SER A 238 -32.15 0.67 15.61
CA SER A 238 -32.15 -0.24 14.45
C SER A 238 -30.88 -1.10 14.49
N ILE A 239 -30.97 -2.25 15.14
CA ILE A 239 -29.88 -3.21 15.30
C ILE A 239 -30.26 -4.46 14.53
N GLY A 240 -29.40 -4.88 13.60
CA GLY A 240 -29.58 -6.12 12.86
C GLY A 240 -29.62 -7.35 13.79
N PRO A 241 -30.18 -8.48 13.33
CA PRO A 241 -30.06 -9.72 14.08
C PRO A 241 -28.58 -10.13 14.21
N PRO A 242 -28.22 -10.93 15.23
CA PRO A 242 -26.91 -11.56 15.28
C PRO A 242 -26.62 -12.36 14.01
N ASP A 243 -25.35 -12.44 13.64
CA ASP A 243 -24.93 -13.17 12.44
C ASP A 243 -25.36 -14.65 12.48
N THR A 244 -25.82 -15.17 11.35
CA THR A 244 -25.93 -16.62 11.16
C THR A 244 -24.53 -17.26 11.05
N PRO A 245 -24.39 -18.58 11.25
CA PRO A 245 -23.11 -19.27 11.05
C PRO A 245 -22.47 -18.99 9.68
N GLU A 246 -23.28 -18.88 8.63
CA GLU A 246 -22.82 -18.57 7.28
C GLU A 246 -22.30 -17.13 7.16
N GLN A 247 -23.01 -16.16 7.74
CA GLN A 247 -22.57 -14.75 7.77
C GLN A 247 -21.28 -14.60 8.57
N ALA A 248 -21.23 -15.22 9.76
CA ALA A 248 -20.04 -15.24 10.61
C ALA A 248 -18.85 -15.88 9.88
N ARG A 249 -19.07 -16.98 9.14
CA ARG A 249 -18.03 -17.60 8.33
C ARG A 249 -17.52 -16.68 7.22
N ARG A 250 -18.39 -16.00 6.48
CA ARG A 250 -17.98 -15.03 5.45
C ARG A 250 -17.20 -13.86 6.04
N GLY A 251 -17.60 -13.36 7.21
CA GLY A 251 -16.86 -12.34 7.94
C GLY A 251 -15.47 -12.80 8.34
N LEU A 252 -15.34 -14.04 8.84
CA LEU A 252 -14.04 -14.65 9.12
C LEU A 252 -13.19 -14.80 7.86
N GLU A 253 -13.76 -15.29 6.75
CA GLU A 253 -13.04 -15.43 5.47
C GLU A 253 -12.51 -14.08 4.97
N PHE A 254 -13.28 -13.00 5.13
CA PHE A 254 -12.83 -11.64 4.83
C PHE A 254 -11.65 -11.21 5.72
N LEU A 255 -11.76 -11.39 7.04
CA LEU A 255 -10.71 -11.05 7.99
C LEU A 255 -9.42 -11.85 7.75
N ARG A 256 -9.53 -13.16 7.53
CA ARG A 256 -8.39 -14.04 7.24
C ARG A 256 -7.71 -13.68 5.92
N ARG A 257 -8.47 -13.26 4.91
CA ARG A 257 -7.89 -12.74 3.67
C ARG A 257 -7.08 -11.47 3.92
N ALA A 258 -7.64 -10.51 4.66
CA ALA A 258 -6.91 -9.30 5.02
C ALA A 258 -5.63 -9.62 5.81
N GLU A 259 -5.68 -10.54 6.76
CA GLU A 259 -4.49 -11.01 7.51
C GLU A 259 -3.44 -11.68 6.61
N LEU A 260 -3.87 -12.43 5.57
CA LEU A 260 -2.96 -12.94 4.55
C LEU A 260 -2.34 -11.81 3.73
N ASP A 261 -3.10 -10.78 3.36
CA ASP A 261 -2.54 -9.61 2.65
C ASP A 261 -1.44 -8.95 3.50
N TRP A 262 -1.67 -8.71 4.80
CA TRP A 262 -0.67 -8.16 5.73
C TRP A 262 0.61 -9.00 5.82
N LEU A 263 0.48 -10.34 5.74
CA LEU A 263 1.64 -11.22 5.75
C LEU A 263 2.56 -10.93 4.53
N PHE A 264 1.98 -10.72 3.35
CA PHE A 264 2.75 -10.38 2.15
C PHE A 264 3.26 -8.93 2.18
N PHE A 265 2.46 -7.97 2.69
CA PHE A 265 2.89 -6.58 2.85
C PHE A 265 4.16 -6.46 3.70
N ARG A 266 4.28 -7.27 4.76
CA ARG A 266 5.42 -7.23 5.68
C ARG A 266 6.62 -8.05 5.22
N HIS A 267 6.38 -9.17 4.56
CA HIS A 267 7.42 -10.19 4.41
C HIS A 267 7.81 -10.51 2.97
N TRP A 268 7.24 -9.88 1.95
CA TRP A 268 7.57 -10.22 0.57
C TRP A 268 7.80 -9.00 -0.32
N ARG A 269 8.83 -9.05 -1.19
CA ARG A 269 9.13 -8.02 -2.20
C ARG A 269 9.54 -8.69 -3.52
N LEU A 270 9.24 -8.04 -4.65
CA LEU A 270 9.56 -8.58 -5.97
C LEU A 270 11.06 -8.85 -6.16
N ALA A 271 11.91 -7.91 -5.75
CA ALA A 271 13.35 -8.00 -5.92
C ALA A 271 14.01 -8.99 -4.94
N ASP A 272 13.46 -9.13 -3.73
CA ASP A 272 14.09 -9.85 -2.63
C ASP A 272 13.45 -11.21 -2.33
N GLY A 273 12.23 -11.45 -2.81
CA GLY A 273 11.40 -12.57 -2.38
C GLY A 273 10.94 -12.42 -0.93
N TRP A 274 10.99 -13.50 -0.16
CA TRP A 274 10.67 -13.48 1.26
C TRP A 274 11.78 -12.77 2.06
N LEU A 275 11.43 -11.69 2.73
CA LEU A 275 12.34 -10.86 3.51
C LEU A 275 12.84 -11.59 4.75
N ALA A 276 14.14 -11.51 5.00
CA ALA A 276 14.71 -11.90 6.28
C ALA A 276 14.18 -10.99 7.41
N PRO A 277 14.14 -11.45 8.68
CA PRO A 277 13.55 -10.70 9.79
C PRO A 277 14.06 -9.26 9.92
N LYS A 278 15.36 -9.03 9.69
CA LYS A 278 15.96 -7.69 9.72
C LYS A 278 15.43 -6.77 8.61
N GLU A 279 15.23 -7.28 7.41
CA GLU A 279 14.69 -6.50 6.29
C GLU A 279 13.19 -6.29 6.43
N ALA A 280 12.47 -7.28 6.98
CA ALA A 280 11.06 -7.15 7.32
C ALA A 280 10.83 -6.08 8.40
N SER A 281 11.75 -5.89 9.36
CA SER A 281 11.63 -4.82 10.36
C SER A 281 11.82 -3.40 9.82
N LYS A 282 12.30 -3.26 8.59
CA LYS A 282 12.43 -1.97 7.87
C LYS A 282 11.26 -1.71 6.93
N ALA A 283 10.40 -2.71 6.72
CA ALA A 283 9.27 -2.61 5.83
C ALA A 283 8.20 -1.70 6.46
N LEU A 284 7.69 -0.76 5.68
CA LEU A 284 6.42 -0.13 6.03
C LEU A 284 5.29 -1.07 5.66
N GLU A 285 4.22 -1.03 6.42
CA GLU A 285 3.04 -1.82 6.16
C GLU A 285 2.19 -1.14 5.07
N ILE A 286 2.70 -1.13 3.83
CA ILE A 286 1.99 -0.59 2.66
C ILE A 286 0.71 -1.39 2.41
N PHE A 287 -0.39 -1.01 3.05
CA PHE A 287 -1.65 -1.68 2.89
C PHE A 287 -2.33 -1.32 1.57
N HIS A 288 -3.05 -2.27 0.98
CA HIS A 288 -3.49 -2.18 -0.42
C HIS A 288 -2.32 -2.14 -1.43
N ASP A 289 -1.18 -2.77 -1.15
CA ASP A 289 -0.11 -3.00 -2.14
C ASP A 289 -0.60 -4.00 -3.20
N ASP A 290 -0.80 -3.52 -4.44
CA ASP A 290 -1.39 -4.32 -5.52
C ASP A 290 -0.52 -5.53 -5.91
N LEU A 291 0.81 -5.37 -5.86
CA LEU A 291 1.75 -6.42 -6.21
C LEU A 291 1.77 -7.51 -5.13
N ALA A 292 1.81 -7.13 -3.87
CA ALA A 292 1.75 -8.06 -2.75
C ALA A 292 0.40 -8.80 -2.69
N ILE A 293 -0.72 -8.12 -2.96
CA ILE A 293 -2.04 -8.74 -3.10
C ILE A 293 -2.02 -9.76 -4.25
N ALA A 294 -1.52 -9.38 -5.44
CA ALA A 294 -1.44 -10.28 -6.58
C ALA A 294 -0.57 -11.51 -6.28
N MET A 295 0.57 -11.31 -5.62
CA MET A 295 1.46 -12.40 -5.20
C MET A 295 0.75 -13.34 -4.22
N ARG A 296 0.09 -12.80 -3.17
CA ARG A 296 -0.69 -13.61 -2.23
C ARG A 296 -1.78 -14.42 -2.94
N ARG A 297 -2.50 -13.82 -3.90
CA ARG A 297 -3.53 -14.53 -4.68
C ARG A 297 -2.94 -15.69 -5.48
N ALA A 298 -1.83 -15.46 -6.16
CA ALA A 298 -1.16 -16.47 -6.98
C ALA A 298 -0.65 -17.63 -6.12
N VAL A 299 0.01 -17.33 -5.01
CA VAL A 299 0.52 -18.33 -4.06
C VAL A 299 -0.64 -19.11 -3.42
N ALA A 300 -1.67 -18.42 -2.91
CA ALA A 300 -2.81 -19.06 -2.26
C ALA A 300 -3.59 -19.97 -3.23
N LYS A 301 -3.74 -19.59 -4.50
CA LYS A 301 -4.38 -20.43 -5.53
C LYS A 301 -3.63 -21.75 -5.74
N ARG A 302 -2.31 -21.75 -5.60
CA ARG A 302 -1.46 -22.95 -5.76
C ARG A 302 -1.43 -23.81 -4.51
N LEU A 303 -1.33 -23.20 -3.33
CA LEU A 303 -1.26 -23.93 -2.05
C LEU A 303 -2.62 -24.43 -1.57
N TYR A 304 -3.69 -23.67 -1.81
CA TYR A 304 -5.03 -23.92 -1.27
C TYR A 304 -6.10 -23.87 -2.37
N PRO A 305 -6.02 -24.71 -3.42
CA PRO A 305 -6.88 -24.61 -4.60
C PRO A 305 -8.38 -24.75 -4.30
N ASN A 306 -8.74 -25.38 -3.17
CA ASN A 306 -10.13 -25.58 -2.74
C ASN A 306 -10.67 -24.42 -1.89
N LEU A 307 -9.84 -23.46 -1.48
CA LEU A 307 -10.21 -22.35 -0.61
C LEU A 307 -10.27 -21.06 -1.43
N THR A 308 -11.40 -20.85 -2.11
CA THR A 308 -11.59 -19.72 -3.03
C THR A 308 -11.41 -18.36 -2.35
N PHE A 309 -11.80 -18.22 -1.09
CA PHE A 309 -11.65 -16.97 -0.33
C PHE A 309 -10.18 -16.55 -0.18
N ALA A 310 -9.25 -17.50 -0.07
CA ALA A 310 -7.83 -17.23 0.15
C ALA A 310 -7.15 -16.66 -1.11
N ALA A 311 -7.72 -16.87 -2.30
CA ALA A 311 -7.23 -16.36 -3.58
C ALA A 311 -8.08 -15.19 -4.15
N ALA A 312 -9.15 -14.80 -3.45
CA ALA A 312 -9.95 -13.63 -3.79
C ALA A 312 -9.13 -12.33 -3.64
N ARG A 313 -9.63 -11.24 -4.24
CA ARG A 313 -9.17 -9.88 -3.94
C ARG A 313 -9.88 -9.41 -2.67
#